data_AF-A0AA35RE42-F1
#
_entry.id   AF-A0AA35RE42-F1
#
_cell.length_a   1.000
_cell.length_b   1.000
_cell.length_c   1.000
_cell.angle_alpha   90.00
_cell.angle_beta   90.00
_cell.angle_gamma   90.00
#
_symmetry.space_group_name_H-M   'P 1'
#
loop_
_entity.id
_entity.type
_entity.pdbx_description
1 polymer ?
#
loop_
_entity_poly.entity_id
_entity_poly.type
_entity_poly.pdbx_seq_one_letter_code
_entity_poly.pdbx_strand_id
1 'polypeptide(L)'
;MFTMATPLRSNSTTTKGPTHMGGVSAKGYNVNMAWSGKMMGDPEYLAAFHHLLLPIASEFNPELVLVSCGLDAAKDDPLGRYHVSPVGYAHMTHLLRGLAGGKMVVAHEGGYNLKSISESMAAIVSVLLGDPLPCLPDKMVPNDDAVDCIRAVVSAQIPYWKSLRIFGSVGAKEMQYFDNSPDFEEPESHDQTQESRDRSGDVGGASGGNEDIGDSLLSNLREMAIGETMMFAVTPKSDCEHLTTLSPKPLPPDIASHRCEECNEEREPWVCLQCHHVYCGRYVNGHMLGHSGGSAHPLAISLADISVWCFLCDSYIHHPSLTPAKSSVHLSKFGEHPSSGQQH
;
A
#
# COMPACT_ATOMS: atom_id res chain seq x y z
N MET A 1 3.81 -16.12 -6.92
CA MET A 1 5.26 -15.93 -6.67
C MET A 1 5.56 -14.45 -6.85
N PHE A 2 6.07 -13.80 -5.79
CA PHE A 2 6.50 -12.41 -5.82
C PHE A 2 8.00 -12.38 -5.57
N THR A 3 8.75 -11.57 -6.31
CA THR A 3 10.21 -11.50 -6.20
C THR A 3 10.67 -10.05 -6.27
N MET A 4 11.35 -9.59 -5.22
CA MET A 4 12.26 -8.44 -5.24
C MET A 4 13.67 -9.00 -5.18
N ALA A 5 14.58 -8.56 -6.04
CA ALA A 5 15.99 -8.93 -5.93
C ALA A 5 16.90 -7.72 -6.06
N THR A 6 18.08 -7.84 -5.48
CA THR A 6 19.19 -6.92 -5.69
C THR A 6 19.80 -7.15 -7.08
N PRO A 7 20.30 -6.10 -7.74
CA PRO A 7 21.09 -6.24 -8.98
C PRO A 7 22.50 -6.75 -8.64
N LEU A 8 22.60 -8.03 -8.31
CA LEU A 8 23.87 -8.71 -8.08
C LEU A 8 24.81 -8.52 -9.29
N ARG A 9 26.08 -8.18 -9.01
CA ARG A 9 27.04 -7.76 -10.05
C ARG A 9 27.17 -8.76 -11.21
N SER A 10 26.66 -8.34 -12.36
CA SER A 10 27.14 -8.69 -13.71
C SER A 10 27.26 -10.17 -14.10
N ASN A 11 26.64 -11.13 -13.39
CA ASN A 11 26.61 -12.53 -13.87
C ASN A 11 25.50 -13.47 -13.30
N SER A 12 24.52 -12.99 -12.52
CA SER A 12 23.33 -13.80 -12.18
C SER A 12 22.12 -13.38 -13.01
N THR A 13 21.74 -14.20 -13.99
CA THR A 13 20.68 -13.96 -14.98
C THR A 13 19.26 -14.26 -14.47
N THR A 14 19.00 -14.11 -13.17
CA THR A 14 17.85 -14.75 -12.50
C THR A 14 16.61 -13.88 -12.36
N THR A 15 16.70 -12.57 -12.10
CA THR A 15 15.51 -11.69 -12.11
C THR A 15 15.12 -11.28 -13.52
N LYS A 16 13.98 -11.80 -13.96
CA LYS A 16 13.36 -11.40 -15.22
C LYS A 16 12.56 -10.11 -15.00
N GLY A 17 12.45 -9.29 -16.04
CA GLY A 17 11.80 -7.98 -15.96
C GLY A 17 10.28 -8.04 -15.66
N PRO A 18 9.64 -6.87 -15.47
CA PRO A 18 8.22 -6.74 -15.06
C PRO A 18 7.24 -7.50 -15.98
N THR A 19 7.58 -7.68 -17.26
CA THR A 19 6.77 -8.37 -18.26
C THR A 19 6.80 -9.90 -18.14
N HIS A 20 7.69 -10.48 -17.31
CA HIS A 20 7.74 -11.93 -17.11
C HIS A 20 6.73 -12.41 -16.07
N MET A 21 5.46 -12.45 -16.47
CA MET A 21 4.32 -12.62 -15.55
C MET A 21 3.90 -14.08 -15.30
N GLY A 22 4.74 -15.06 -15.67
CA GLY A 22 4.46 -16.49 -15.52
C GLY A 22 4.21 -17.22 -16.84
N GLY A 23 3.93 -18.52 -16.76
CA GLY A 23 3.58 -19.37 -17.92
C GLY A 23 2.19 -19.06 -18.47
N VAL A 24 1.82 -19.65 -19.62
CA VAL A 24 0.54 -19.38 -20.31
C VAL A 24 -0.68 -19.57 -19.39
N SER A 25 -0.69 -20.62 -18.57
CA SER A 25 -1.74 -20.93 -17.60
C SER A 25 -1.61 -20.22 -16.24
N ALA A 26 -0.59 -19.38 -16.05
CA ALA A 26 -0.25 -18.75 -14.78
C ALA A 26 0.16 -17.27 -14.94
N LYS A 27 -0.30 -16.61 -16.02
CA LYS A 27 -0.07 -15.17 -16.23
C LYS A 27 -0.67 -14.36 -15.08
N GLY A 28 0.09 -13.39 -14.57
CA GLY A 28 -0.26 -12.57 -13.42
C GLY A 28 0.19 -13.15 -12.07
N TYR A 29 0.41 -14.47 -11.97
CA TYR A 29 0.81 -15.14 -10.73
C TYR A 29 2.33 -15.17 -10.50
N ASN A 30 3.13 -14.64 -11.43
CA ASN A 30 4.52 -14.27 -11.20
C ASN A 30 4.66 -12.75 -11.27
N VAL A 31 5.23 -12.14 -10.24
CA VAL A 31 5.37 -10.68 -10.10
C VAL A 31 6.83 -10.38 -9.76
N ASN A 32 7.56 -9.79 -10.73
CA ASN A 32 8.97 -9.45 -10.56
C ASN A 32 9.14 -7.95 -10.37
N MET A 33 9.51 -7.55 -9.15
CA MET A 33 10.03 -6.21 -8.87
C MET A 33 11.52 -6.18 -9.23
N ALA A 34 11.79 -5.86 -10.50
CA ALA A 34 13.13 -5.69 -11.02
C ALA A 34 13.57 -4.23 -10.81
N TRP A 35 14.22 -3.96 -9.68
CA TRP A 35 14.78 -2.65 -9.37
C TRP A 35 15.83 -2.22 -10.39
N SER A 36 15.82 -0.94 -10.75
CA SER A 36 16.83 -0.32 -11.62
C SER A 36 17.17 1.10 -11.12
N GLY A 37 18.28 1.66 -11.59
CA GLY A 37 18.74 2.98 -11.14
C GLY A 37 19.51 2.97 -9.80
N LYS A 38 19.11 3.86 -8.88
CA LYS A 38 19.71 4.09 -7.56
C LYS A 38 19.68 2.86 -6.63
N MET A 39 20.41 2.96 -5.53
CA MET A 39 20.39 1.96 -4.46
C MET A 39 19.11 2.10 -3.64
N MET A 40 18.43 0.99 -3.41
CA MET A 40 17.16 0.97 -2.67
C MET A 40 17.40 0.77 -1.16
N GLY A 41 16.43 1.15 -0.33
CA GLY A 41 16.39 0.87 1.10
C GLY A 41 14.95 0.68 1.59
N ASP A 42 14.74 0.93 2.88
CA ASP A 42 13.43 0.82 3.54
C ASP A 42 12.29 1.53 2.79
N PRO A 43 12.42 2.80 2.33
CA PRO A 43 11.30 3.48 1.68
C PRO A 43 10.87 2.82 0.37
N GLU A 44 11.80 2.38 -0.46
CA GLU A 44 11.48 1.76 -1.75
C GLU A 44 10.82 0.39 -1.58
N TYR A 45 11.34 -0.42 -0.65
CA TYR A 45 10.76 -1.72 -0.35
C TYR A 45 9.36 -1.59 0.25
N LEU A 46 9.14 -0.69 1.21
CA LEU A 46 7.82 -0.49 1.80
C LEU A 46 6.82 0.11 0.79
N ALA A 47 7.24 1.01 -0.11
CA ALA A 47 6.40 1.48 -1.20
C ALA A 47 5.99 0.33 -2.14
N ALA A 48 6.91 -0.58 -2.51
CA ALA A 48 6.58 -1.78 -3.29
C ALA A 48 5.63 -2.74 -2.54
N PHE A 49 5.70 -2.82 -1.21
CA PHE A 49 4.75 -3.59 -0.42
C PHE A 49 3.34 -2.98 -0.50
N HIS A 50 3.20 -1.69 -0.19
CA HIS A 50 1.88 -1.05 -0.13
C HIS A 50 1.20 -0.85 -1.50
N HIS A 51 1.96 -0.50 -2.54
CA HIS A 51 1.40 -0.18 -3.86
C HIS A 51 1.35 -1.35 -4.85
N LEU A 52 1.94 -2.50 -4.52
CA LEU A 52 1.95 -3.67 -5.41
C LEU A 52 1.76 -5.00 -4.67
N LEU A 53 2.63 -5.36 -3.71
CA LEU A 53 2.62 -6.69 -3.10
C LEU A 53 1.31 -6.95 -2.34
N LEU A 54 0.97 -6.09 -1.39
CA LEU A 54 -0.19 -6.30 -0.49
C LEU A 54 -1.52 -6.25 -1.25
N PRO A 55 -1.80 -5.29 -2.17
CA PRO A 55 -3.00 -5.32 -3.00
C PRO A 55 -3.18 -6.65 -3.75
N ILE A 56 -2.12 -7.15 -4.40
CA ILE A 56 -2.12 -8.45 -5.08
C ILE A 56 -2.32 -9.60 -4.08
N ALA A 57 -1.60 -9.61 -2.97
CA ALA A 57 -1.61 -10.73 -2.02
C ALA A 57 -2.93 -10.84 -1.25
N SER A 58 -3.57 -9.72 -0.91
CA SER A 58 -4.91 -9.69 -0.30
C SER A 58 -6.00 -10.17 -1.27
N GLU A 59 -5.92 -9.78 -2.56
CA GLU A 59 -6.82 -10.32 -3.60
C GLU A 59 -6.57 -11.81 -3.87
N PHE A 60 -5.30 -12.25 -3.85
CA PHE A 60 -4.92 -13.66 -4.00
C PHE A 60 -5.39 -14.54 -2.83
N ASN A 61 -5.45 -13.98 -1.61
CA ASN A 61 -5.81 -14.68 -0.38
C ASN A 61 -5.02 -16.00 -0.17
N PRO A 62 -3.71 -15.94 0.11
CA PRO A 62 -2.90 -17.14 0.32
C PRO A 62 -3.34 -17.89 1.59
N GLU A 63 -3.37 -19.23 1.51
CA GLU A 63 -3.59 -20.08 2.69
C GLU A 63 -2.32 -20.31 3.54
N LEU A 64 -1.16 -19.97 2.99
CA LEU A 64 0.17 -20.06 3.60
C LEU A 64 1.11 -19.08 2.90
N VAL A 65 1.92 -18.33 3.66
CA VAL A 65 2.99 -17.48 3.13
C VAL A 65 4.33 -18.17 3.30
N LEU A 66 5.10 -18.31 2.22
CA LEU A 66 6.48 -18.79 2.24
C LEU A 66 7.41 -17.66 1.82
N VAL A 67 8.34 -17.27 2.69
CA VAL A 67 9.31 -16.20 2.44
C VAL A 67 10.70 -16.81 2.23
N SER A 68 11.16 -16.79 0.98
CA SER A 68 12.56 -17.01 0.61
C SER A 68 13.33 -15.73 0.96
N CYS A 69 13.95 -15.72 2.14
CA CYS A 69 14.44 -14.53 2.82
C CYS A 69 15.94 -14.34 2.56
N GLY A 70 16.26 -13.79 1.39
CA GLY A 70 17.59 -13.25 1.10
C GLY A 70 17.79 -11.93 1.84
N LEU A 71 18.87 -11.84 2.63
CA LEU A 71 19.29 -10.64 3.36
C LEU A 71 20.42 -9.89 2.63
N ASP A 72 20.65 -10.16 1.35
CA ASP A 72 21.65 -9.45 0.53
C ASP A 72 21.24 -8.00 0.18
N ALA A 73 19.96 -7.66 0.30
CA ALA A 73 19.49 -6.28 0.24
C ALA A 73 19.78 -5.48 1.52
N ALA A 74 20.28 -6.14 2.58
CA ALA A 74 20.57 -5.49 3.85
C ALA A 74 21.69 -4.46 3.73
N LYS A 75 21.58 -3.40 4.52
CA LYS A 75 22.63 -2.40 4.67
C LYS A 75 23.98 -3.07 4.99
N ASP A 76 25.05 -2.54 4.39
CA ASP A 76 26.42 -3.01 4.50
C ASP A 76 26.68 -4.42 3.90
N ASP A 77 25.75 -5.00 3.15
CA ASP A 77 26.00 -6.23 2.39
C ASP A 77 26.98 -5.97 1.22
N PRO A 78 28.07 -6.76 1.08
CA PRO A 78 29.10 -6.53 0.07
C PRO A 78 28.65 -6.83 -1.37
N LEU A 79 27.59 -7.61 -1.59
CA LEU A 79 27.14 -8.06 -2.91
C LEU A 79 25.89 -7.33 -3.38
N GLY A 80 24.83 -7.25 -2.56
CA GLY A 80 23.54 -6.69 -2.98
C GLY A 80 23.47 -5.16 -2.95
N ARG A 81 24.32 -4.49 -2.15
CA ARG A 81 24.58 -3.02 -2.18
C ARG A 81 23.38 -2.11 -1.89
N TYR A 82 22.30 -2.67 -1.35
CA TYR A 82 21.13 -1.91 -0.90
C TYR A 82 21.23 -1.61 0.60
N HIS A 83 20.27 -0.83 1.09
CA HIS A 83 20.30 -0.21 2.41
C HIS A 83 19.07 -0.57 3.24
N VAL A 84 18.47 -1.74 2.99
CA VAL A 84 17.35 -2.22 3.82
C VAL A 84 17.88 -2.47 5.23
N SER A 85 17.25 -1.85 6.22
CA SER A 85 17.65 -1.94 7.61
C SER A 85 16.96 -3.11 8.32
N PRO A 86 17.45 -3.55 9.49
CA PRO A 86 16.72 -4.49 10.34
C PRO A 86 15.28 -4.03 10.67
N VAL A 87 15.06 -2.70 10.77
CA VAL A 87 13.73 -2.10 10.95
C VAL A 87 12.87 -2.32 9.71
N GLY A 88 13.40 -2.08 8.50
CA GLY A 88 12.71 -2.36 7.25
C GLY A 88 12.27 -3.83 7.13
N TYR A 89 13.16 -4.78 7.47
CA TYR A 89 12.82 -6.20 7.48
C TYR A 89 11.74 -6.56 8.51
N ALA A 90 11.75 -5.96 9.70
CA ALA A 90 10.70 -6.13 10.71
C ALA A 90 9.33 -5.69 10.17
N HIS A 91 9.25 -4.49 9.57
CA HIS A 91 8.00 -3.97 9.00
C HIS A 91 7.50 -4.81 7.82
N MET A 92 8.39 -5.21 6.90
CA MET A 92 8.03 -6.12 5.81
C MET A 92 7.48 -7.47 6.30
N THR A 93 8.09 -8.04 7.35
CA THR A 93 7.62 -9.29 7.96
C THR A 93 6.25 -9.11 8.62
N HIS A 94 6.02 -7.99 9.30
CA HIS A 94 4.74 -7.70 9.94
C HIS A 94 3.61 -7.56 8.93
N LEU A 95 3.84 -6.82 7.84
CA LEU A 95 2.87 -6.65 6.77
C LEU A 95 2.45 -8.01 6.15
N LEU A 96 3.42 -8.92 5.94
CA LEU A 96 3.12 -10.28 5.47
C LEU A 96 2.40 -11.15 6.52
N ARG A 97 2.53 -10.86 7.81
CA ARG A 97 1.85 -11.60 8.91
C ARG A 97 0.35 -11.31 8.95
N GLY A 98 -0.11 -10.21 8.35
CA GLY A 98 -1.54 -9.95 8.12
C GLY A 98 -2.20 -10.93 7.14
N LEU A 99 -1.41 -11.55 6.25
CA LEU A 99 -1.88 -12.53 5.27
C LEU A 99 -2.00 -13.94 5.87
N ALA A 100 -2.78 -14.81 5.23
CA ALA A 100 -2.94 -16.22 5.60
C ALA A 100 -3.31 -16.48 7.08
N GLY A 101 -3.90 -15.50 7.78
CA GLY A 101 -4.14 -15.57 9.23
C GLY A 101 -2.87 -15.73 10.06
N GLY A 102 -1.73 -15.22 9.59
CA GLY A 102 -0.43 -15.35 10.24
C GLY A 102 0.32 -16.65 9.95
N LYS A 103 -0.23 -17.56 9.12
CA LYS A 103 0.46 -18.77 8.67
C LYS A 103 1.62 -18.40 7.72
N MET A 104 2.81 -18.22 8.29
CA MET A 104 4.03 -17.85 7.57
C MET A 104 5.19 -18.79 7.93
N VAL A 105 6.00 -19.14 6.93
CA VAL A 105 7.33 -19.73 7.12
C VAL A 105 8.36 -18.82 6.47
N VAL A 106 9.39 -18.43 7.23
CA VAL A 106 10.55 -17.68 6.74
C VAL A 106 11.73 -18.64 6.64
N ALA A 107 12.32 -18.76 5.45
CA ALA A 107 13.52 -19.54 5.20
C ALA A 107 14.66 -18.60 4.80
N HIS A 108 15.77 -18.60 5.56
CA HIS A 108 16.95 -17.79 5.25
C HIS A 108 17.65 -18.28 3.99
N GLU A 109 18.08 -17.35 3.13
CA GLU A 109 18.71 -17.64 1.84
C GLU A 109 20.09 -16.96 1.74
N GLY A 110 20.25 -15.99 0.84
CA GLY A 110 21.46 -15.17 0.69
C GLY A 110 21.63 -14.09 1.77
N GLY A 111 22.72 -13.35 1.67
CA GLY A 111 23.20 -12.42 2.69
C GLY A 111 24.65 -12.74 3.04
N TYR A 112 25.51 -11.72 3.02
CA TYR A 112 26.96 -11.89 3.00
C TYR A 112 27.69 -10.99 4.01
N ASN A 113 26.97 -10.13 4.74
CA ASN A 113 27.47 -9.46 5.94
C ASN A 113 26.89 -10.10 7.21
N LEU A 114 27.73 -10.78 7.99
CA LEU A 114 27.32 -11.50 9.21
C LEU A 114 26.60 -10.61 10.24
N LYS A 115 26.99 -9.33 10.36
CA LYS A 115 26.36 -8.41 11.29
C LYS A 115 24.95 -8.06 10.82
N SER A 116 24.82 -7.63 9.56
CA SER A 116 23.54 -7.24 8.96
C SER A 116 22.54 -8.40 8.91
N ILE A 117 23.03 -9.62 8.62
CA ILE A 117 22.25 -10.87 8.69
C ILE A 117 21.71 -11.08 10.10
N SER A 118 22.59 -11.02 11.11
CA SER A 118 22.24 -11.29 12.52
C SER A 118 21.22 -10.28 13.04
N GLU A 119 21.44 -8.98 12.80
CA GLU A 119 20.53 -7.91 13.23
C GLU A 119 19.17 -8.00 12.52
N SER A 120 19.16 -8.24 11.20
CA SER A 120 17.92 -8.34 10.42
C SER A 120 17.12 -9.59 10.77
N MET A 121 17.77 -10.75 10.92
CA MET A 121 17.10 -12.00 11.32
C MET A 121 16.56 -11.92 12.76
N ALA A 122 17.27 -11.27 13.68
CA ALA A 122 16.74 -11.02 15.02
C ALA A 122 15.46 -10.17 14.98
N ALA A 123 15.45 -9.10 14.18
CA ALA A 123 14.28 -8.25 14.00
C ALA A 123 13.09 -8.99 13.36
N ILE A 124 13.34 -9.84 12.36
CA ILE A 124 12.33 -10.73 11.75
C ILE A 124 11.75 -11.69 12.81
N VAL A 125 12.60 -12.37 13.59
CA VAL A 125 12.16 -13.34 14.60
C VAL A 125 11.35 -12.67 15.71
N SER A 126 11.73 -11.48 16.18
CA SER A 126 10.93 -10.69 17.12
C SER A 126 9.50 -10.45 16.60
N VAL A 127 9.35 -10.04 15.34
CA VAL A 127 8.02 -9.84 14.73
C VAL A 127 7.23 -11.15 14.60
N LEU A 128 7.88 -12.28 14.34
CA LEU A 128 7.22 -13.60 14.31
C LEU A 128 6.74 -14.03 15.71
N LEU A 129 7.52 -13.73 16.76
CA LEU A 129 7.14 -13.90 18.16
C LEU A 129 6.04 -12.94 18.62
N GLY A 130 5.78 -11.88 17.85
CA GLY A 130 4.75 -10.89 18.13
C GLY A 130 5.24 -9.68 18.93
N ASP A 131 6.55 -9.49 19.06
CA ASP A 131 7.15 -8.30 19.69
C ASP A 131 6.68 -7.00 19.02
N PRO A 132 6.66 -5.86 19.75
CA PRO A 132 6.28 -4.58 19.17
C PRO A 132 7.26 -4.13 18.09
N LEU A 133 6.74 -3.44 17.08
CA LEU A 133 7.55 -2.97 15.97
C LEU A 133 8.48 -1.82 16.40
N PRO A 134 9.75 -1.81 15.96
CA PRO A 134 10.59 -0.62 16.06
C PRO A 134 10.00 0.53 15.24
N CYS A 135 10.13 1.76 15.72
CA CYS A 135 9.68 2.95 15.00
C CYS A 135 10.45 3.13 13.68
N LEU A 136 9.72 3.50 12.62
CA LEU A 136 10.30 3.96 11.36
C LEU A 136 10.68 5.44 11.46
N PRO A 137 11.62 5.95 10.64
CA PRO A 137 11.90 7.38 10.56
C PRO A 137 10.69 8.19 10.10
N ASP A 138 10.53 9.40 10.64
CA ASP A 138 9.39 10.30 10.37
C ASP A 138 9.21 10.62 8.87
N LYS A 139 10.32 10.66 8.12
CA LYS A 139 10.31 10.96 6.67
C LYS A 139 10.93 9.81 5.89
N MET A 140 10.08 9.06 5.19
CA MET A 140 10.47 8.01 4.25
C MET A 140 9.90 8.29 2.86
N VAL A 141 10.76 8.78 1.96
CA VAL A 141 10.39 9.06 0.56
C VAL A 141 11.21 8.11 -0.33
N PRO A 142 10.57 7.25 -1.13
CA PRO A 142 11.26 6.43 -2.11
C PRO A 142 11.84 7.31 -3.22
N ASN A 143 13.00 6.94 -3.74
CA ASN A 143 13.59 7.62 -4.88
C ASN A 143 12.81 7.37 -6.19
N ASP A 144 12.91 8.30 -7.14
CA ASP A 144 12.12 8.30 -8.38
C ASP A 144 12.28 7.03 -9.22
N ASP A 145 13.50 6.47 -9.29
CA ASP A 145 13.80 5.27 -10.06
C ASP A 145 13.00 4.05 -9.52
N ALA A 146 12.81 4.00 -8.20
CA ALA A 146 11.97 2.99 -7.55
C ALA A 146 10.48 3.22 -7.80
N VAL A 147 10.02 4.47 -7.78
CA VAL A 147 8.64 4.86 -8.11
C VAL A 147 8.31 4.40 -9.53
N ASP A 148 9.20 4.63 -10.49
CA ASP A 148 9.01 4.23 -11.88
C ASP A 148 9.10 2.71 -12.08
N CYS A 149 9.99 2.01 -11.36
CA CYS A 149 9.97 0.55 -11.28
C CYS A 149 8.62 0.01 -10.78
N ILE A 150 8.05 0.59 -9.72
CA ILE A 150 6.73 0.18 -9.19
C ILE A 150 5.64 0.46 -10.22
N ARG A 151 5.60 1.66 -10.83
CA ARG A 151 4.63 2.01 -11.90
C ARG A 151 4.68 1.02 -13.06
N ALA A 152 5.88 0.62 -13.50
CA ALA A 152 6.06 -0.33 -14.59
C ALA A 152 5.51 -1.73 -14.24
N VAL A 153 5.75 -2.23 -13.03
CA VAL A 153 5.22 -3.52 -12.58
C VAL A 153 3.71 -3.46 -12.38
N VAL A 154 3.18 -2.41 -11.75
CA VAL A 154 1.72 -2.18 -11.59
C VAL A 154 1.02 -2.17 -12.96
N SER A 155 1.57 -1.43 -13.93
CA SER A 155 1.03 -1.34 -15.29
C SER A 155 0.96 -2.70 -15.99
N ALA A 156 1.98 -3.55 -15.81
CA ALA A 156 1.99 -4.90 -16.34
C ALA A 156 0.94 -5.81 -15.66
N GLN A 157 0.65 -5.59 -14.38
CA GLN A 157 -0.17 -6.46 -13.54
C GLN A 157 -1.67 -6.07 -13.48
N ILE A 158 -2.04 -4.81 -13.76
CA ILE A 158 -3.42 -4.29 -13.81
C ILE A 158 -4.43 -5.18 -14.57
N PRO A 159 -4.09 -5.83 -15.71
CA PRO A 159 -5.02 -6.71 -16.41
C PRO A 159 -5.47 -7.92 -15.57
N TYR A 160 -4.63 -8.40 -14.66
CA TYR A 160 -4.81 -9.65 -13.91
C TYR A 160 -5.37 -9.44 -12.50
N TRP A 161 -5.13 -8.26 -11.89
CA TRP A 161 -5.48 -7.97 -10.50
C TRP A 161 -6.41 -6.76 -10.41
N LYS A 162 -7.61 -6.93 -9.82
CA LYS A 162 -8.61 -5.87 -9.67
C LYS A 162 -8.16 -4.80 -8.67
N SER A 163 -7.49 -5.23 -7.60
CA SER A 163 -6.93 -4.38 -6.53
C SER A 163 -6.02 -3.27 -7.07
N LEU A 164 -5.27 -3.54 -8.15
CA LEU A 164 -4.39 -2.56 -8.79
C LEU A 164 -5.11 -1.52 -9.66
N ARG A 165 -6.37 -1.77 -10.05
CA ARG A 165 -7.14 -0.86 -10.93
C ARG A 165 -7.49 0.46 -10.25
N ILE A 166 -7.47 0.49 -8.92
CA ILE A 166 -7.61 1.72 -8.13
C ILE A 166 -6.48 2.70 -8.53
N PHE A 167 -5.24 2.23 -8.62
CA PHE A 167 -4.10 3.01 -9.10
C PHE A 167 -4.15 3.27 -10.63
N GLY A 168 -4.74 2.35 -11.39
CA GLY A 168 -4.97 2.51 -12.84
C GLY A 168 -6.14 3.42 -13.24
N SER A 169 -6.89 3.97 -12.26
CA SER A 169 -7.98 4.92 -12.52
C SER A 169 -7.47 6.29 -12.96
N VAL A 170 -6.17 6.56 -12.75
CA VAL A 170 -5.44 7.68 -13.33
C VAL A 170 -5.14 7.38 -14.81
N GLY A 171 -6.09 7.71 -15.68
CA GLY A 171 -5.78 8.00 -17.08
C GLY A 171 -5.57 6.82 -18.05
N ALA A 172 -6.35 5.73 -17.96
CA ALA A 172 -6.38 4.68 -19.00
C ALA A 172 -7.04 5.13 -20.35
N LYS A 173 -6.98 6.43 -20.70
CA LYS A 173 -7.60 7.05 -21.88
C LYS A 173 -6.58 7.61 -22.88
N GLU A 174 -5.42 6.98 -23.00
CA GLU A 174 -4.51 7.21 -24.13
C GLU A 174 -3.81 5.90 -24.54
N MET A 175 -4.61 4.91 -24.92
CA MET A 175 -4.14 3.69 -25.59
C MET A 175 -4.92 3.45 -26.88
N GLN A 176 -4.61 4.25 -27.89
CA GLN A 176 -4.82 3.88 -29.29
C GLN A 176 -3.47 3.84 -29.99
N TYR A 177 -3.03 2.63 -30.33
CA TYR A 177 -2.04 2.46 -31.39
C TYR A 177 -2.70 2.82 -32.72
N PHE A 178 -2.32 3.95 -33.29
CA PHE A 178 -2.41 4.20 -34.72
C PHE A 178 -1.05 4.67 -35.22
N ASP A 179 -0.30 3.74 -35.81
CA ASP A 179 0.71 4.09 -36.80
C ASP A 179 -0.04 4.62 -38.04
N ASN A 180 0.31 5.85 -38.42
CA ASN A 180 0.26 6.35 -39.78
C ASN A 180 1.22 7.54 -39.85
N SER A 181 2.49 7.26 -40.14
CA SER A 181 3.32 8.28 -40.79
C SER A 181 2.63 8.74 -42.07
N PRO A 182 2.50 10.06 -42.28
CA PRO A 182 3.27 10.62 -43.38
C PRO A 182 3.99 11.93 -43.01
N ASP A 183 5.31 11.93 -43.27
CA ASP A 183 6.17 13.00 -43.80
C ASP A 183 5.98 14.48 -43.41
N PHE A 184 7.13 15.13 -43.12
CA PHE A 184 7.42 16.58 -43.19
C PHE A 184 6.82 17.51 -42.11
N GLU A 185 7.49 18.55 -41.61
CA GLU A 185 8.89 19.03 -41.71
C GLU A 185 9.22 19.89 -40.45
N GLU A 186 10.48 20.31 -40.23
CA GLU A 186 10.87 21.13 -39.05
C GLU A 186 10.28 22.58 -39.08
N PRO A 187 10.12 23.24 -37.90
CA PRO A 187 9.43 24.53 -37.83
C PRO A 187 10.36 25.75 -38.01
N GLU A 188 9.94 26.69 -38.85
CA GLU A 188 10.48 28.07 -38.84
C GLU A 188 9.54 29.08 -38.15
N SER A 189 10.20 30.09 -37.60
CA SER A 189 9.81 31.17 -36.69
C SER A 189 8.72 32.17 -37.11
N HIS A 190 8.34 32.97 -36.10
CA HIS A 190 7.63 34.27 -36.11
C HIS A 190 6.09 34.23 -36.04
N ASP A 191 5.37 35.17 -35.42
CA ASP A 191 5.52 36.22 -34.39
C ASP A 191 4.28 37.16 -34.58
N GLN A 192 3.94 37.97 -33.57
CA GLN A 192 3.09 39.17 -33.62
C GLN A 192 1.54 39.08 -33.71
N THR A 193 0.91 39.72 -32.69
CA THR A 193 -0.30 40.60 -32.75
C THR A 193 -1.68 39.97 -33.06
N GLN A 194 -2.85 40.54 -32.70
CA GLN A 194 -3.29 41.58 -31.75
C GLN A 194 -4.82 41.42 -31.55
N GLU A 195 -5.37 41.84 -30.39
CA GLU A 195 -6.75 42.37 -30.23
C GLU A 195 -7.97 41.48 -30.59
N SER A 196 -9.23 41.80 -30.27
CA SER A 196 -9.89 42.43 -29.10
C SER A 196 -11.43 42.23 -29.21
N ARG A 197 -12.21 42.56 -28.15
CA ARG A 197 -13.69 42.70 -28.08
C ARG A 197 -14.48 41.39 -27.91
N ASP A 198 -15.31 41.20 -26.88
CA ASP A 198 -16.49 41.96 -26.38
C ASP A 198 -17.79 41.73 -27.18
N ARG A 199 -18.73 40.90 -26.68
CA ARG A 199 -19.96 41.38 -25.99
C ARG A 199 -20.96 40.30 -25.54
N SER A 200 -21.65 40.65 -24.47
CA SER A 200 -22.73 39.95 -23.74
C SER A 200 -24.04 39.74 -24.51
N GLY A 201 -24.87 38.78 -24.06
CA GLY A 201 -26.28 38.62 -24.48
C GLY A 201 -27.08 37.64 -23.61
N ASP A 202 -28.25 38.06 -23.13
CA ASP A 202 -29.18 37.38 -22.20
C ASP A 202 -30.47 36.95 -22.96
N VAL A 203 -31.44 36.13 -22.53
CA VAL A 203 -31.98 35.74 -21.21
C VAL A 203 -32.65 34.35 -21.23
N GLY A 204 -32.63 33.63 -20.09
CA GLY A 204 -33.85 33.02 -19.51
C GLY A 204 -34.33 31.62 -19.97
N GLY A 205 -34.43 30.69 -19.00
CA GLY A 205 -35.19 29.44 -19.14
C GLY A 205 -35.07 28.52 -17.92
N ALA A 206 -36.14 28.33 -17.16
CA ALA A 206 -36.16 27.48 -15.96
C ALA A 206 -36.95 26.19 -16.19
N SER A 207 -36.32 25.04 -15.92
CA SER A 207 -36.97 23.74 -15.73
C SER A 207 -36.05 22.83 -14.91
N GLY A 208 -36.50 22.37 -13.74
CA GLY A 208 -35.66 21.60 -12.82
C GLY A 208 -35.64 20.09 -13.10
N GLY A 209 -34.79 19.38 -12.36
CA GLY A 209 -34.76 17.92 -12.31
C GLY A 209 -33.34 17.36 -12.11
N ASN A 210 -33.15 16.64 -10.99
CA ASN A 210 -31.98 15.89 -10.56
C ASN A 210 -30.71 16.68 -10.17
N GLU A 211 -30.31 16.47 -8.92
CA GLU A 211 -28.99 16.80 -8.38
C GLU A 211 -27.98 15.75 -8.86
N ASP A 212 -27.04 16.13 -9.72
CA ASP A 212 -26.02 15.21 -10.22
C ASP A 212 -24.92 14.96 -9.17
N ILE A 213 -25.08 13.85 -8.43
CA ILE A 213 -24.12 13.31 -7.46
C ILE A 213 -22.72 13.04 -8.09
N GLY A 214 -22.64 13.00 -9.42
CA GLY A 214 -21.38 12.82 -10.17
C GLY A 214 -20.37 13.96 -10.01
N ASP A 215 -20.79 15.22 -9.87
CA ASP A 215 -19.87 16.36 -9.93
C ASP A 215 -19.03 16.55 -8.65
N SER A 216 -19.57 16.18 -7.47
CA SER A 216 -18.83 16.19 -6.20
C SER A 216 -17.80 15.05 -6.11
N LEU A 217 -18.04 13.95 -6.81
CA LEU A 217 -17.04 12.90 -7.02
C LEU A 217 -15.97 13.35 -8.01
N LEU A 218 -16.35 14.05 -9.08
CA LEU A 218 -15.41 14.58 -10.08
C LEU A 218 -14.55 15.74 -9.58
N SER A 219 -15.01 16.57 -8.64
CA SER A 219 -14.15 17.57 -8.00
C SER A 219 -13.02 16.92 -7.19
N ASN A 220 -13.34 15.92 -6.39
CA ASN A 220 -12.34 15.17 -5.59
C ASN A 220 -11.39 14.37 -6.51
N LEU A 221 -11.89 13.84 -7.63
CA LEU A 221 -11.06 13.17 -8.64
C LEU A 221 -10.18 14.13 -9.45
N ARG A 222 -10.57 15.40 -9.62
CA ARG A 222 -9.74 16.42 -10.29
C ARG A 222 -8.59 16.90 -9.41
N GLU A 223 -8.79 17.07 -8.12
CA GLU A 223 -7.68 17.40 -7.19
C GLU A 223 -6.66 16.26 -7.06
N MET A 224 -7.07 15.00 -7.26
CA MET A 224 -6.15 13.85 -7.34
C MET A 224 -5.45 13.67 -8.69
N ALA A 225 -5.82 14.41 -9.74
CA ALA A 225 -5.39 14.16 -11.13
C ALA A 225 -4.54 15.28 -11.76
N ILE A 226 -4.20 16.34 -11.02
CA ILE A 226 -3.32 17.43 -11.49
C ILE A 226 -2.17 17.62 -10.50
N GLY A 227 -1.25 16.66 -10.48
CA GLY A 227 -0.05 16.71 -9.65
C GLY A 227 0.56 15.34 -9.42
N GLU A 228 1.89 15.29 -9.42
CA GLU A 228 2.73 14.14 -9.14
C GLU A 228 2.20 13.29 -7.98
N THR A 229 1.63 12.11 -8.26
CA THR A 229 1.33 11.12 -7.21
C THR A 229 2.65 10.58 -6.67
N MET A 230 3.19 11.27 -5.66
CA MET A 230 4.32 10.82 -4.87
C MET A 230 3.94 9.53 -4.16
N MET A 231 4.57 8.40 -4.53
CA MET A 231 4.52 7.23 -3.66
C MET A 231 5.37 7.52 -2.43
N PHE A 232 4.87 7.13 -1.27
CA PHE A 232 5.62 7.19 -0.02
C PHE A 232 5.68 5.79 0.58
N ALA A 233 6.75 5.49 1.33
CA ALA A 233 6.63 4.42 2.30
C ALA A 233 5.79 4.91 3.46
N VAL A 234 4.80 4.11 3.87
CA VAL A 234 3.84 4.54 4.87
C VAL A 234 4.45 4.42 6.26
N THR A 235 5.22 5.43 6.68
CA THR A 235 5.49 5.68 8.10
C THR A 235 4.14 5.91 8.79
N PRO A 236 3.77 5.15 9.82
CA PRO A 236 2.56 5.45 10.59
C PRO A 236 2.69 6.81 11.28
N LYS A 237 1.75 7.72 11.04
CA LYS A 237 1.75 9.04 11.68
C LYS A 237 1.56 8.89 13.18
N SER A 238 2.38 9.59 13.96
CA SER A 238 2.20 9.68 15.42
C SER A 238 1.18 10.75 15.82
N ASP A 239 0.93 11.71 14.93
CA ASP A 239 -0.04 12.78 15.05
C ASP A 239 -1.25 12.57 14.12
N CYS A 240 -2.45 12.72 14.68
CA CYS A 240 -3.69 12.65 13.91
C CYS A 240 -4.81 13.34 14.70
N GLU A 241 -5.35 14.44 14.17
CA GLU A 241 -6.43 15.21 14.80
C GLU A 241 -7.68 14.36 15.07
N HIS A 242 -7.91 13.35 14.22
CA HIS A 242 -9.02 12.40 14.31
C HIS A 242 -8.92 11.44 15.51
N LEU A 243 -7.80 11.36 16.23
CA LEU A 243 -7.69 10.59 17.47
C LEU A 243 -8.66 11.10 18.56
N THR A 244 -9.19 12.30 18.41
CA THR A 244 -10.25 12.87 19.25
C THR A 244 -11.63 12.21 19.04
N THR A 245 -11.84 11.48 17.92
CA THR A 245 -13.12 10.82 17.60
C THR A 245 -13.22 9.38 18.10
N LEU A 246 -12.17 8.87 18.78
CA LEU A 246 -12.14 7.54 19.37
C LEU A 246 -13.30 7.32 20.34
N SER A 247 -13.94 6.16 20.25
CA SER A 247 -14.97 5.74 21.19
C SER A 247 -14.40 5.62 22.61
N PRO A 248 -15.08 6.18 23.64
CA PRO A 248 -14.70 5.98 25.03
C PRO A 248 -15.15 4.60 25.56
N LYS A 249 -15.92 3.81 24.78
CA LYS A 249 -16.36 2.48 25.17
C LYS A 249 -15.29 1.46 24.80
N PRO A 250 -15.07 0.40 25.61
CA PRO A 250 -14.19 -0.70 25.22
C PRO A 250 -14.77 -1.46 24.02
N LEU A 251 -13.89 -2.09 23.24
CA LEU A 251 -14.28 -3.04 22.19
C LEU A 251 -14.91 -4.31 22.81
N PRO A 252 -15.85 -4.98 22.12
CA PRO A 252 -16.39 -6.27 22.55
C PRO A 252 -15.28 -7.33 22.80
N PRO A 253 -15.39 -8.19 23.82
CA PRO A 253 -14.37 -9.22 24.10
C PRO A 253 -14.16 -10.23 22.96
N ASP A 254 -15.18 -10.45 22.14
CA ASP A 254 -15.25 -11.39 21.03
C ASP A 254 -14.96 -10.76 19.66
N ILE A 255 -14.60 -9.46 19.62
CA ILE A 255 -14.47 -8.67 18.39
C ILE A 255 -13.54 -9.29 17.34
N ALA A 256 -12.50 -10.02 17.74
CA ALA A 256 -11.57 -10.68 16.81
C ALA A 256 -12.22 -11.82 15.99
N SER A 257 -13.41 -12.29 16.38
CA SER A 257 -14.19 -13.30 15.66
C SER A 257 -15.24 -12.73 14.70
N HIS A 258 -15.43 -11.40 14.71
CA HIS A 258 -16.46 -10.73 13.93
C HIS A 258 -16.07 -10.64 12.44
N ARG A 259 -17.10 -10.53 11.59
CA ARG A 259 -17.00 -10.58 10.12
C ARG A 259 -17.55 -9.28 9.55
N CYS A 260 -17.34 -9.03 8.26
CA CYS A 260 -17.93 -7.87 7.62
C CYS A 260 -19.48 -7.92 7.68
N GLU A 261 -20.11 -6.93 8.29
CA GLU A 261 -21.56 -6.91 8.51
C GLU A 261 -22.38 -6.81 7.20
N GLU A 262 -21.79 -6.26 6.13
CA GLU A 262 -22.48 -6.10 4.82
C GLU A 262 -22.39 -7.31 3.91
N CYS A 263 -21.26 -8.05 3.90
CA CYS A 263 -21.04 -9.17 2.97
C CYS A 263 -20.63 -10.49 3.64
N ASN A 264 -20.63 -10.55 4.98
CA ASN A 264 -20.23 -11.70 5.81
C ASN A 264 -18.83 -12.26 5.52
N GLU A 265 -17.96 -11.43 4.93
CA GLU A 265 -16.61 -11.81 4.53
C GLU A 265 -15.66 -11.85 5.73
N GLU A 266 -14.78 -12.85 5.74
CA GLU A 266 -13.80 -13.14 6.79
C GLU A 266 -12.45 -12.47 6.53
N ARG A 267 -12.15 -12.15 5.27
CA ARG A 267 -10.87 -11.57 4.86
C ARG A 267 -10.80 -10.08 5.20
N GLU A 268 -9.65 -9.68 5.74
CA GLU A 268 -9.37 -8.33 6.24
C GLU A 268 -10.56 -7.68 6.97
N PRO A 269 -11.02 -8.19 8.12
CA PRO A 269 -12.05 -7.51 8.88
C PRO A 269 -11.42 -6.35 9.67
N TRP A 270 -11.98 -5.16 9.48
CA TRP A 270 -11.61 -3.94 10.16
C TRP A 270 -12.73 -3.53 11.11
N VAL A 271 -12.39 -2.98 12.27
CA VAL A 271 -13.34 -2.47 13.26
C VAL A 271 -13.26 -0.95 13.29
N CYS A 272 -14.38 -0.26 13.13
CA CYS A 272 -14.45 1.18 13.29
C CYS A 272 -14.17 1.57 14.76
N LEU A 273 -13.17 2.41 15.03
CA LEU A 273 -12.79 2.80 16.39
C LEU A 273 -13.75 3.81 17.04
N GLN A 274 -14.80 4.24 16.34
CA GLN A 274 -15.80 5.19 16.82
C GLN A 274 -17.17 4.56 17.09
N CYS A 275 -17.59 3.57 16.28
CA CYS A 275 -18.88 2.87 16.44
C CYS A 275 -18.78 1.35 16.65
N HIS A 276 -17.59 0.77 16.53
CA HIS A 276 -17.28 -0.66 16.71
C HIS A 276 -17.90 -1.62 15.69
N HIS A 277 -18.59 -1.11 14.65
CA HIS A 277 -19.02 -1.92 13.52
C HIS A 277 -17.84 -2.49 12.72
N VAL A 278 -18.03 -3.67 12.14
CA VAL A 278 -17.00 -4.48 11.48
C VAL A 278 -17.27 -4.60 9.99
N TYR A 279 -16.28 -4.20 9.17
CA TYR A 279 -16.39 -4.18 7.72
C TYR A 279 -15.10 -4.68 7.05
N CYS A 280 -15.19 -5.27 5.86
CA CYS A 280 -14.02 -5.75 5.14
C CYS A 280 -13.16 -4.61 4.56
N GLY A 281 -11.87 -4.91 4.38
CA GLY A 281 -10.85 -3.96 3.94
C GLY A 281 -11.01 -3.40 2.53
N ARG A 282 -10.21 -2.35 2.25
CA ARG A 282 -10.15 -1.62 0.96
C ARG A 282 -9.97 -2.55 -0.24
N TYR A 283 -9.19 -3.62 -0.09
CA TYR A 283 -8.85 -4.55 -1.18
C TYR A 283 -9.76 -5.78 -1.28
N VAL A 284 -10.76 -5.89 -0.40
CA VAL A 284 -11.72 -7.01 -0.39
C VAL A 284 -13.00 -6.62 -1.12
N ASN A 285 -13.88 -5.86 -0.46
CA ASN A 285 -15.02 -5.17 -1.12
C ASN A 285 -15.11 -3.69 -0.74
N GLY A 286 -14.21 -3.18 0.11
CA GLY A 286 -14.15 -1.75 0.45
C GLY A 286 -15.22 -1.25 1.43
N HIS A 287 -16.00 -2.13 2.08
CA HIS A 287 -17.08 -1.68 2.97
C HIS A 287 -16.60 -0.80 4.13
N MET A 288 -15.39 -0.98 4.68
CA MET A 288 -14.87 -0.04 5.70
C MET A 288 -14.57 1.36 5.13
N LEU A 289 -14.14 1.45 3.87
CA LEU A 289 -13.94 2.72 3.18
C LEU A 289 -15.30 3.40 2.90
N GLY A 290 -16.29 2.62 2.45
CA GLY A 290 -17.67 3.10 2.27
C GLY A 290 -18.30 3.61 3.57
N HIS A 291 -18.18 2.84 4.66
CA HIS A 291 -18.60 3.25 6.00
C HIS A 291 -17.94 4.56 6.42
N SER A 292 -16.61 4.68 6.31
CA SER A 292 -15.88 5.88 6.72
C SER A 292 -16.37 7.14 5.99
N GLY A 293 -16.62 7.04 4.68
CA GLY A 293 -17.20 8.13 3.88
C GLY A 293 -18.66 8.43 4.19
N GLY A 294 -19.48 7.42 4.49
CA GLY A 294 -20.92 7.58 4.78
C GLY A 294 -21.24 8.03 6.21
N SER A 295 -20.37 7.73 7.18
CA SER A 295 -20.60 8.04 8.60
C SER A 295 -19.66 9.11 9.17
N ALA A 296 -18.71 9.60 8.37
CA ALA A 296 -17.59 10.43 8.83
C ALA A 296 -16.84 9.84 10.04
N HIS A 297 -16.68 8.51 10.08
CA HIS A 297 -15.86 7.82 11.08
C HIS A 297 -14.48 7.51 10.49
N PRO A 298 -13.42 8.29 10.82
CA PRO A 298 -12.17 8.26 10.08
C PRO A 298 -11.21 7.15 10.49
N LEU A 299 -11.37 6.53 11.66
CA LEU A 299 -10.41 5.60 12.25
C LEU A 299 -10.94 4.17 12.32
N ALA A 300 -10.15 3.21 11.84
CA ALA A 300 -10.43 1.78 11.97
C ALA A 300 -9.18 0.98 12.35
N ILE A 301 -9.37 -0.11 13.09
CA ILE A 301 -8.31 -1.08 13.45
C ILE A 301 -8.50 -2.38 12.68
N SER A 302 -7.42 -2.90 12.10
CA SER A 302 -7.37 -4.18 11.40
C SER A 302 -7.32 -5.33 12.41
N LEU A 303 -8.22 -6.31 12.27
CA LEU A 303 -8.14 -7.55 13.05
C LEU A 303 -7.07 -8.52 12.52
N ALA A 304 -6.51 -8.26 11.33
CA ALA A 304 -5.47 -9.11 10.73
C ALA A 304 -4.10 -8.89 11.40
N ASP A 305 -3.70 -7.64 11.60
CA ASP A 305 -2.36 -7.24 12.07
C ASP A 305 -2.35 -6.24 13.23
N ILE A 306 -3.53 -5.76 13.69
CA ILE A 306 -3.68 -4.77 14.78
C ILE A 306 -3.12 -3.38 14.38
N SER A 307 -2.91 -3.15 13.08
CA SER A 307 -2.64 -1.82 12.52
C SER A 307 -3.90 -0.94 12.59
N VAL A 308 -3.71 0.38 12.70
CA VAL A 308 -4.81 1.36 12.72
C VAL A 308 -4.65 2.27 11.52
N TRP A 309 -5.72 2.42 10.74
CA TRP A 309 -5.78 3.29 9.56
C TRP A 309 -6.66 4.51 9.83
N CYS A 310 -6.23 5.67 9.33
CA CYS A 310 -7.07 6.86 9.23
C CYS A 310 -7.40 7.14 7.75
N PHE A 311 -8.68 7.08 7.41
CA PHE A 311 -9.17 7.31 6.05
C PHE A 311 -9.06 8.78 5.62
N LEU A 312 -9.22 9.74 6.54
CA LEU A 312 -9.10 11.17 6.21
C LEU A 312 -7.64 11.63 6.11
N CYS A 313 -6.73 11.04 6.89
CA CYS A 313 -5.30 11.31 6.77
C CYS A 313 -4.60 10.44 5.70
N ASP A 314 -5.33 9.53 5.05
CA ASP A 314 -4.87 8.41 4.21
C ASP A 314 -3.54 7.81 4.68
N SER A 315 -3.50 7.36 5.95
CA SER A 315 -2.26 6.90 6.60
C SER A 315 -2.53 5.92 7.74
N TYR A 316 -1.60 5.01 7.99
CA TYR A 316 -1.53 4.28 9.26
C TYR A 316 -1.24 5.25 10.41
N ILE A 317 -1.78 4.97 11.60
CA ILE A 317 -1.60 5.80 12.80
C ILE A 317 -0.96 4.97 13.93
N HIS A 318 0.06 5.53 14.58
CA HIS A 318 0.71 4.95 15.76
C HIS A 318 0.79 5.97 16.91
N HIS A 319 -0.19 5.94 17.81
CA HIS A 319 -0.27 6.87 18.94
C HIS A 319 -0.70 6.15 20.23
N PRO A 320 -0.18 6.53 21.42
CA PRO A 320 -0.50 5.86 22.70
C PRO A 320 -1.99 5.81 23.07
N SER A 321 -2.83 6.72 22.57
CA SER A 321 -4.29 6.65 22.79
C SER A 321 -4.96 5.44 22.11
N LEU A 322 -4.27 4.77 21.17
CA LEU A 322 -4.73 3.54 20.53
C LEU A 322 -4.40 2.28 21.34
N THR A 323 -3.51 2.36 22.33
CA THR A 323 -3.08 1.23 23.16
C THR A 323 -4.25 0.46 23.81
N PRO A 324 -5.31 1.11 24.34
CA PRO A 324 -6.48 0.38 24.84
C PRO A 324 -7.17 -0.48 23.77
N ALA A 325 -7.45 0.09 22.59
CA ALA A 325 -8.09 -0.63 21.49
C ALA A 325 -7.21 -1.76 20.94
N LYS A 326 -5.91 -1.49 20.74
CA LYS A 326 -4.93 -2.51 20.33
C LYS A 326 -4.84 -3.64 21.34
N SER A 327 -4.85 -3.34 22.65
CA SER A 327 -4.83 -4.33 23.73
C SER A 327 -6.09 -5.17 23.78
N SER A 328 -7.28 -4.57 23.55
CA SER A 328 -8.54 -5.32 23.45
C SER A 328 -8.57 -6.26 22.26
N VAL A 329 -8.13 -5.82 21.08
CA VAL A 329 -8.03 -6.69 19.88
C VAL A 329 -7.00 -7.80 20.10
N HIS A 330 -5.85 -7.49 20.70
CA HIS A 330 -4.81 -8.47 21.02
C HIS A 330 -5.34 -9.55 21.98
N LEU A 331 -5.98 -9.16 23.08
CA LEU A 331 -6.59 -10.08 24.05
C LEU A 331 -7.68 -10.94 23.40
N SER A 332 -8.55 -10.34 22.58
CA SER A 332 -9.60 -11.05 21.84
C SER A 332 -9.04 -12.08 20.86
N LYS A 333 -7.88 -11.79 20.24
CA LYS A 333 -7.25 -12.61 19.20
C LYS A 333 -6.35 -13.72 19.74
N PHE A 334 -5.62 -13.46 20.83
CA PHE A 334 -4.58 -14.36 21.35
C PHE A 334 -4.91 -14.96 22.73
N GLY A 335 -5.91 -14.44 23.44
CA GLY A 335 -6.32 -14.92 24.77
C GLY A 335 -5.43 -14.45 25.93
N GLU A 336 -4.41 -13.64 25.65
CA GLU A 336 -3.49 -13.06 26.63
C GLU A 336 -3.30 -11.55 26.43
N HIS A 337 -2.75 -10.87 27.43
CA HIS A 337 -2.46 -9.43 27.32
C HIS A 337 -1.13 -9.19 26.60
N PRO A 338 -0.99 -8.04 25.89
CA PRO A 338 0.28 -7.61 25.32
C PRO A 338 1.42 -7.67 26.35
N SER A 339 2.57 -8.21 25.95
CA SER A 339 3.77 -8.25 26.78
C SER A 339 4.23 -6.82 27.11
N SER A 340 4.85 -6.61 28.28
CA SER A 340 5.09 -5.27 28.85
C SER A 340 6.01 -4.36 28.03
N GLY A 341 6.63 -4.84 26.96
CA GLY A 341 7.32 -4.00 25.96
C GLY A 341 6.39 -3.31 24.97
N GLN A 342 5.13 -3.75 24.82
CA GLN A 342 4.17 -3.30 23.79
C GLN A 342 3.39 -2.03 24.16
N GLN A 343 3.88 -1.21 25.09
CA GLN A 343 3.17 -0.04 25.64
C GLN A 343 3.81 1.32 25.30
N HIS A 344 4.78 1.38 24.38
CA HIS A 344 5.52 2.59 24.01
C HIS A 344 5.44 2.88 22.51
#